data_AF-A0A2N2BGG2-F1
#
_entry.id   AF-A0A2N2BGG2-F1
#
_cell.length_a   1.000
_cell.length_b   1.000
_cell.length_c   1.000
_cell.angle_alpha   90.00
_cell.angle_beta   90.00
_cell.angle_gamma   90.00
#
_symmetry.space_group_name_H-M   'P 1'
#
loop_
_entity.id
_entity.type
_entity.pdbx_description
1 polymer ?
#
loop_
_entity_poly.entity_id
_entity_poly.type
_entity_poly.pdbx_seq_one_letter_code
_entity_poly.pdbx_strand_id
1 'polypeptide(L)'
;MSRKEGKDYLYLIWKEPVTRRNYVVGELCKNGQYEFSYGYEVQKAIENGFELLISFEDINKTYKSDTLFPTFSSRLPDRKRRGIERILSKYGLDAFDDYTLLKKSGARLPIDTLEFIDPILNTKDGEVERVFHIAGIRHYIGCGGDDCEEALRLIKGDQLTLKPEPSNMHDKNAIKILDKKDNHVGYLPRYYCESVLEYLKKDSRYTCTVLEVDKDMQCNECVKVKLELQCEIKRLNKIS
;
A
#
# COMPACT_ATOMS: atom_id res chain seq x y z
N MET A 1 5.25 4.31 9.46
CA MET A 1 4.56 3.51 10.51
C MET A 1 3.16 4.07 10.69
N SER A 2 2.15 3.21 10.57
CA SER A 2 0.73 3.56 10.71
C SER A 2 0.26 3.41 12.15
N ARG A 3 0.75 4.28 13.04
CA ARG A 3 0.38 4.25 14.46
C ARG A 3 -0.67 5.29 14.79
N LYS A 4 -1.73 4.89 15.50
CA LYS A 4 -2.75 5.77 16.06
C LYS A 4 -3.15 5.26 17.44
N GLU A 5 -3.18 6.14 18.43
CA GLU A 5 -3.62 5.82 19.81
C GLU A 5 -2.90 4.59 20.41
N GLY A 6 -1.59 4.46 20.15
CA GLY A 6 -0.77 3.34 20.63
C GLY A 6 -0.93 2.03 19.84
N LYS A 7 -1.88 1.95 18.90
CA LYS A 7 -2.07 0.80 18.02
C LYS A 7 -1.30 1.00 16.72
N ASP A 8 -0.64 -0.07 16.24
CA ASP A 8 -0.06 -0.11 14.90
C ASP A 8 -1.01 -0.85 13.95
N TYR A 9 -1.21 -0.34 12.74
CA TYR A 9 -2.23 -0.83 11.81
C TYR A 9 -1.63 -1.39 10.51
N LEU A 10 -2.34 -2.36 9.96
CA LEU A 10 -2.23 -2.88 8.61
C LEU A 10 -3.62 -3.00 8.01
N TYR A 11 -3.78 -2.70 6.74
CA TYR A 11 -5.01 -3.01 6.01
C TYR A 11 -4.83 -4.27 5.18
N LEU A 12 -5.87 -5.10 5.16
CA LEU A 12 -5.99 -6.23 4.27
C LEU A 12 -6.69 -5.77 3.00
N ILE A 13 -5.98 -5.89 1.88
CA ILE A 13 -6.45 -5.59 0.54
C ILE A 13 -6.82 -6.90 -0.15
N TRP A 14 -8.00 -6.92 -0.75
CA TRP A 14 -8.36 -7.94 -1.74
C TRP A 14 -8.38 -7.32 -3.12
N LYS A 15 -7.62 -7.91 -4.06
CA LYS A 15 -7.59 -7.47 -5.45
C LYS A 15 -8.50 -8.36 -6.28
N GLU A 16 -9.60 -7.79 -6.76
CA GLU A 16 -10.61 -8.53 -7.52
C GLU A 16 -9.98 -9.12 -8.80
N PRO A 17 -10.18 -10.42 -9.11
CA PRO A 17 -9.45 -11.11 -10.17
C PRO A 17 -9.61 -10.54 -11.59
N VAL A 18 -10.81 -10.04 -11.94
CA VAL A 18 -11.18 -9.65 -13.31
C VAL A 18 -10.81 -8.20 -13.61
N THR A 19 -11.41 -7.25 -12.91
CA THR A 19 -11.20 -5.80 -13.04
C THR A 19 -9.89 -5.35 -12.40
N ARG A 20 -9.27 -6.20 -11.57
CA ARG A 20 -8.03 -5.89 -10.83
C ARG A 20 -8.17 -4.73 -9.85
N ARG A 21 -9.40 -4.34 -9.50
CA ARG A 21 -9.69 -3.32 -8.48
C ARG A 21 -9.27 -3.83 -7.10
N ASN A 22 -8.56 -2.98 -6.37
CA ASN A 22 -8.26 -3.21 -4.96
C ASN A 22 -9.44 -2.77 -4.09
N TYR A 23 -9.82 -3.60 -3.14
CA TYR A 23 -10.78 -3.32 -2.08
C TYR A 23 -10.08 -3.42 -0.73
N VAL A 24 -10.27 -2.44 0.14
CA VAL A 24 -9.88 -2.59 1.55
C VAL A 24 -10.97 -3.42 2.23
N VAL A 25 -10.63 -4.63 2.68
CA VAL A 25 -11.63 -5.57 3.24
C VAL A 25 -11.53 -5.74 4.75
N GLY A 26 -10.42 -5.33 5.37
CA GLY A 26 -10.28 -5.41 6.81
C GLY A 26 -9.03 -4.73 7.31
N GLU A 27 -8.87 -4.73 8.63
CA GLU A 27 -7.72 -4.19 9.32
C GLU A 27 -7.18 -5.18 10.35
N LEU A 28 -5.85 -5.23 10.45
CA LEU A 28 -5.12 -5.93 11.49
C LEU A 28 -4.35 -4.89 12.30
N CYS A 29 -4.68 -4.78 13.59
CA CYS A 29 -3.95 -3.91 14.50
C CYS A 29 -3.19 -4.68 15.57
N LYS A 30 -2.10 -4.09 16.06
CA LYS A 30 -1.25 -4.64 17.13
C LYS A 30 -1.13 -3.61 18.26
N ASN A 31 -1.58 -3.98 19.46
CA ASN A 31 -1.41 -3.22 20.70
C ASN A 31 -1.40 -4.16 21.91
N GLY A 32 -0.23 -4.74 22.20
CA GLY A 32 -0.10 -5.87 23.13
C GLY A 32 -0.64 -7.18 22.53
N GLN A 33 -1.91 -7.16 22.11
CA GLN A 33 -2.60 -8.24 21.39
C GLN A 33 -2.80 -7.90 19.91
N TYR A 34 -3.05 -8.90 19.08
CA TYR A 34 -3.49 -8.75 17.70
C TYR A 34 -5.02 -8.70 17.62
N GLU A 35 -5.56 -7.72 16.90
CA GLU A 35 -7.00 -7.61 16.63
C GLU A 35 -7.23 -7.53 15.11
N PHE A 36 -8.13 -8.37 14.59
CA PHE A 36 -8.56 -8.34 13.19
C PHE A 36 -10.07 -8.10 13.09
N SER A 37 -10.49 -7.22 12.19
CA SER A 37 -11.88 -6.98 11.86
C SER A 37 -12.03 -6.72 10.37
N TYR A 38 -13.17 -7.12 9.81
CA TYR A 38 -13.56 -6.66 8.49
C TYR A 38 -14.07 -5.22 8.55
N GLY A 39 -13.97 -4.50 7.44
CA GLY A 39 -14.41 -3.11 7.38
C GLY A 39 -14.24 -2.48 6.00
N TYR A 40 -14.35 -1.16 5.96
CA TYR A 40 -14.14 -0.33 4.78
C TYR A 40 -15.05 -0.73 3.60
N GLU A 41 -14.52 -1.44 2.60
CA GLU A 41 -15.23 -1.82 1.39
C GLU A 41 -15.65 -3.31 1.38
N VAL A 42 -15.54 -4.03 2.51
CA VAL A 42 -15.81 -5.48 2.57
C VAL A 42 -17.16 -5.88 1.96
N GLN A 43 -18.24 -5.13 2.21
CA GLN A 43 -19.55 -5.47 1.65
C GLN A 43 -19.57 -5.37 0.12
N LYS A 44 -18.93 -4.33 -0.44
CA LYS A 44 -18.77 -4.17 -1.89
C LYS A 44 -17.84 -5.24 -2.46
N ALA A 45 -16.81 -5.64 -1.71
CA ALA A 45 -15.94 -6.72 -2.12
C ALA A 45 -16.72 -8.04 -2.23
N ILE A 46 -17.58 -8.35 -1.26
CA ILE A 46 -18.45 -9.54 -1.26
C ILE A 46 -19.40 -9.53 -2.47
N GLU A 47 -20.04 -8.39 -2.74
CA GLU A 47 -20.87 -8.21 -3.94
C GLU A 47 -20.11 -8.47 -5.26
N ASN A 48 -18.79 -8.34 -5.25
CA ASN A 48 -17.92 -8.60 -6.40
C ASN A 48 -17.17 -9.94 -6.32
N GLY A 49 -17.54 -10.83 -5.37
CA GLY A 49 -17.01 -12.19 -5.28
C GLY A 49 -15.91 -12.40 -4.23
N PHE A 50 -15.71 -11.47 -3.30
CA PHE A 50 -14.87 -11.74 -2.13
C PHE A 50 -15.56 -12.71 -1.17
N GLU A 51 -14.85 -13.77 -0.80
CA GLU A 51 -15.28 -14.70 0.24
C GLU A 51 -14.56 -14.35 1.55
N LEU A 52 -15.29 -14.42 2.67
CA LEU A 52 -14.71 -14.24 3.99
C LEU A 52 -13.63 -15.31 4.24
N LEU A 53 -12.58 -14.93 4.94
CA LEU A 53 -11.54 -15.85 5.38
C LEU A 53 -12.13 -16.89 6.33
N ILE A 54 -11.85 -18.18 6.10
CA ILE A 54 -12.41 -19.31 6.85
C ILE A 54 -12.28 -19.15 8.37
N SER A 55 -11.15 -18.61 8.85
CA SER A 55 -10.93 -18.41 10.30
C SER A 55 -11.71 -17.22 10.89
N PHE A 56 -12.35 -16.44 10.02
CA PHE A 56 -13.03 -15.19 10.33
C PHE A 56 -14.38 -15.11 9.58
N GLU A 57 -15.33 -15.97 9.94
CA GLU A 57 -16.63 -16.13 9.24
C GLU A 57 -17.67 -15.04 9.57
N ASP A 58 -17.51 -14.31 10.67
CA ASP A 58 -18.43 -13.27 11.11
C ASP A 58 -17.86 -11.89 10.79
N ILE A 59 -18.49 -11.24 9.80
CA ILE A 59 -18.12 -9.91 9.31
C ILE A 59 -18.20 -8.82 10.38
N ASN A 60 -19.06 -8.98 11.39
CA ASN A 60 -19.28 -7.97 12.43
C ASN A 60 -18.41 -8.18 13.67
N LYS A 61 -17.62 -9.25 13.69
CA LYS A 61 -16.80 -9.64 14.85
C LYS A 61 -15.40 -9.02 14.76
N THR A 62 -14.91 -8.56 15.91
CA THR A 62 -13.48 -8.30 16.12
C THR A 62 -12.83 -9.53 16.74
N TYR A 63 -11.92 -10.14 15.99
CA TYR A 63 -11.14 -11.29 16.41
C TYR A 63 -9.91 -10.83 17.16
N LYS A 64 -9.54 -11.54 18.23
CA LYS A 64 -8.38 -11.20 19.07
C LYS A 64 -7.50 -12.41 19.31
N SER A 65 -6.19 -12.19 19.38
CA SER A 65 -5.21 -13.25 19.64
C SER A 65 -3.89 -12.68 20.19
N ASP A 66 -3.30 -13.34 21.18
CA ASP A 66 -2.00 -12.96 21.76
C ASP A 66 -0.82 -13.19 20.79
N THR A 67 -1.06 -14.00 19.76
CA THR A 67 -0.11 -14.28 18.67
C THR A 67 -0.70 -13.90 17.33
N LEU A 68 0.14 -13.66 16.32
CA LEU A 68 -0.35 -13.38 14.96
C LEU A 68 -1.19 -14.56 14.47
N PHE A 69 -2.40 -14.28 13.98
CA PHE A 69 -3.33 -15.30 13.52
C PHE A 69 -2.67 -16.25 12.49
N PRO A 70 -2.86 -17.58 12.63
CA PRO A 70 -2.33 -18.56 11.67
C PRO A 70 -2.68 -18.26 10.20
N THR A 71 -3.87 -17.72 9.95
CA THR A 71 -4.35 -17.28 8.63
C THR A 71 -3.45 -16.21 7.99
N PHE A 72 -2.73 -15.44 8.80
CA PHE A 72 -1.82 -14.40 8.35
C PHE A 72 -0.35 -14.82 8.46
N SER A 73 0.05 -15.51 9.53
CA SER A 73 1.43 -15.97 9.69
C SER A 73 1.81 -17.06 8.68
N SER A 74 0.87 -17.89 8.23
CA SER A 74 1.09 -18.89 7.16
C SER A 74 1.46 -18.28 5.79
N ARG A 75 1.24 -16.97 5.61
CA ARG A 75 1.64 -16.23 4.40
C ARG A 75 3.12 -15.81 4.45
N LEU A 76 3.75 -15.92 5.61
CA LEU A 76 5.15 -15.55 5.80
C LEU A 76 6.07 -16.75 5.54
N PRO A 77 7.32 -16.50 5.13
CA PRO A 77 8.34 -17.55 5.09
C PRO A 77 8.52 -18.20 6.46
N ASP A 78 8.74 -19.52 6.47
CA ASP A 78 9.06 -20.25 7.71
C ASP A 78 10.31 -19.66 8.38
N ARG A 79 10.25 -19.46 9.70
CA ARG A 79 11.35 -18.90 10.51
C ARG A 79 12.65 -19.72 10.42
N LYS A 80 12.55 -21.03 10.19
CA LYS A 80 13.66 -21.98 10.06
C LYS A 80 14.09 -22.19 8.61
N ARG A 81 13.50 -21.47 7.64
CA ARG A 81 13.88 -21.57 6.24
C ARG A 81 15.37 -21.25 6.06
N ARG A 82 16.11 -22.11 5.38
CA ARG A 82 17.51 -21.84 4.99
C ARG A 82 17.57 -20.57 4.14
N GLY A 83 18.41 -19.60 4.56
CA GLY A 83 18.57 -18.32 3.88
C GLY A 83 17.49 -17.28 4.21
N ILE A 84 16.79 -17.44 5.35
CA ILE A 84 15.82 -16.46 5.85
C ILE A 84 16.45 -15.08 6.06
N GLU A 85 17.72 -15.01 6.44
CA GLU A 85 18.48 -13.78 6.68
C GLU A 85 18.51 -12.88 5.44
N ARG A 86 18.62 -13.48 4.25
CA ARG A 86 18.58 -12.75 2.97
C ARG A 86 17.20 -12.15 2.70
N ILE A 87 16.14 -12.87 3.06
CA ILE A 87 14.76 -12.38 2.92
C ILE A 87 14.52 -11.23 3.90
N LEU A 88 14.93 -11.39 5.16
CA LEU A 88 14.82 -10.34 6.19
C LEU A 88 15.60 -9.09 5.78
N SER A 89 16.82 -9.25 5.27
CA SER A 89 17.66 -8.14 4.78
C SER A 89 16.99 -7.36 3.63
N LYS A 90 16.28 -8.04 2.72
CA LYS A 90 15.51 -7.38 1.64
C LYS A 90 14.44 -6.42 2.19
N TYR A 91 13.91 -6.69 3.38
CA TYR A 91 12.95 -5.84 4.07
C TYR A 91 13.57 -4.99 5.19
N GLY A 92 14.91 -4.97 5.32
CA GLY A 92 15.63 -4.23 6.34
C GLY A 92 15.27 -4.70 7.76
N LEU A 93 15.28 -6.02 7.97
CA LEU A 93 15.05 -6.67 9.26
C LEU A 93 16.31 -7.45 9.67
N ASP A 94 16.81 -7.19 10.87
CA ASP A 94 17.95 -7.92 11.45
C ASP A 94 17.52 -9.20 12.17
N ALA A 95 16.27 -9.23 12.63
CA ALA A 95 15.67 -10.36 13.31
C ALA A 95 14.26 -10.63 12.77
N PHE A 96 13.83 -11.89 12.91
CA PHE A 96 12.52 -12.32 12.46
C PHE A 96 11.42 -11.75 13.37
N ASP A 97 10.64 -10.80 12.83
CA ASP A 97 9.43 -10.23 13.41
C ASP A 97 8.27 -10.42 12.44
N ASP A 98 7.33 -11.29 12.80
CA ASP A 98 6.18 -11.65 11.97
C ASP A 98 5.39 -10.42 11.50
N TYR A 99 5.08 -9.51 12.42
CA TYR A 99 4.22 -8.37 12.12
C TYR A 99 4.93 -7.37 11.22
N THR A 100 6.20 -7.09 11.50
CA THR A 100 7.00 -6.18 10.67
C THR A 100 7.27 -6.78 9.29
N LEU A 101 7.46 -8.10 9.19
CA LEU A 101 7.63 -8.78 7.91
C LEU A 101 6.32 -8.79 7.11
N LEU A 102 5.17 -9.06 7.74
CA LEU A 102 3.84 -8.94 7.12
C LEU A 102 3.63 -7.54 6.54
N LYS A 103 3.94 -6.51 7.34
CA LYS A 103 3.85 -5.11 6.96
C LYS A 103 4.71 -4.73 5.75
N LYS A 104 5.97 -5.17 5.74
CA LYS A 104 6.93 -4.76 4.71
C LYS A 104 6.88 -5.59 3.44
N SER A 105 6.48 -6.85 3.53
CA SER A 105 6.41 -7.77 2.38
C SER A 105 5.06 -7.76 1.68
N GLY A 106 4.01 -7.31 2.36
CA GLY A 106 2.62 -7.43 1.91
C GLY A 106 2.07 -8.86 1.94
N ALA A 107 2.91 -9.86 2.23
CA ALA A 107 2.56 -11.27 2.42
C ALA A 107 1.61 -11.84 1.35
N ARG A 108 1.87 -11.47 0.09
CA ARG A 108 1.15 -11.99 -1.08
C ARG A 108 1.48 -13.45 -1.31
N LEU A 109 0.48 -14.23 -1.71
CA LEU A 109 0.65 -15.60 -2.14
C LEU A 109 0.30 -15.76 -3.62
N PRO A 110 0.93 -16.69 -4.36
CA PRO A 110 0.55 -16.97 -5.75
C PRO A 110 -0.86 -17.56 -5.91
N ILE A 111 -1.45 -18.08 -4.83
CA ILE A 111 -2.72 -18.81 -4.83
C ILE A 111 -3.93 -17.91 -4.53
N ASP A 112 -3.71 -16.67 -4.14
CA ASP A 112 -4.79 -15.70 -3.88
C ASP A 112 -4.39 -14.29 -4.33
N THR A 113 -5.27 -13.33 -4.08
CA THR A 113 -5.08 -11.92 -4.45
C THR A 113 -5.12 -11.00 -3.24
N LEU A 114 -4.72 -11.52 -2.08
CA LEU A 114 -4.68 -10.77 -0.82
C LEU A 114 -3.32 -10.13 -0.59
N GLU A 115 -3.32 -8.96 0.03
CA GLU A 115 -2.11 -8.21 0.36
C GLU A 115 -2.31 -7.39 1.64
N PHE A 116 -1.28 -7.31 2.47
CA PHE A 116 -1.22 -6.36 3.56
C PHE A 116 -0.52 -5.07 3.14
N ILE A 117 -1.08 -3.92 3.53
CA ILE A 117 -0.44 -2.61 3.29
C ILE A 117 -0.33 -1.81 4.60
N ASP A 118 0.69 -0.95 4.69
CA ASP A 118 0.85 0.04 5.79
C ASP A 118 0.00 1.28 5.45
N PRO A 119 -1.20 1.48 6.03
CA PRO A 119 -2.14 2.49 5.57
C PRO A 119 -1.68 3.93 5.86
N ILE A 120 -2.07 4.92 5.07
CA ILE A 120 -1.83 6.32 5.45
C ILE A 120 -2.96 6.75 6.38
N LEU A 121 -2.67 6.77 7.68
CA LEU A 121 -3.61 7.24 8.70
C LEU A 121 -3.54 8.76 8.82
N ASN A 122 -4.71 9.41 8.82
CA ASN A 122 -4.84 10.83 9.11
C ASN A 122 -4.53 11.11 10.58
N THR A 123 -3.24 11.21 10.89
CA THR A 123 -2.75 11.70 12.18
C THR A 123 -2.54 13.21 12.06
N LYS A 124 -2.77 13.94 13.16
CA LYS A 124 -2.78 15.41 13.13
C LYS A 124 -1.41 16.01 12.84
N ASP A 125 -0.33 15.24 13.07
CA ASP A 125 1.05 15.70 13.00
C ASP A 125 1.97 14.57 12.52
N GLY A 126 2.99 14.91 11.72
CA GLY A 126 4.10 14.01 11.41
C GLY A 126 4.44 13.89 9.92
N GLU A 127 5.57 13.22 9.70
CA GLU A 127 6.02 12.81 8.38
C GLU A 127 5.52 11.38 8.10
N VAL A 128 4.95 11.17 6.91
CA VAL A 128 4.47 9.87 6.46
C VAL A 128 5.31 9.40 5.30
N GLU A 129 6.05 8.30 5.49
CA GLU A 129 6.77 7.62 4.41
C GLU A 129 6.04 6.36 3.97
N ARG A 130 5.79 6.18 2.68
CA ARG A 130 5.26 4.93 2.10
C ARG A 130 6.07 4.52 0.88
N VAL A 131 6.39 3.23 0.81
CA VAL A 131 7.06 2.61 -0.33
C VAL A 131 6.08 1.67 -1.02
N PHE A 132 5.88 1.83 -2.32
CA PHE A 132 4.92 1.04 -3.11
C PHE A 132 5.30 1.00 -4.58
N HIS A 133 4.68 0.09 -5.34
CA HIS A 133 4.78 0.06 -6.80
C HIS A 133 3.71 0.94 -7.44
N ILE A 134 4.05 1.64 -8.52
CA ILE A 134 3.09 2.45 -9.29
C ILE A 134 2.01 1.55 -9.88
N ALA A 135 0.74 1.91 -9.69
CA ALA A 135 -0.38 1.14 -10.19
C ALA A 135 -0.63 1.40 -11.69
N GLY A 136 -0.96 0.35 -12.44
CA GLY A 136 -1.38 0.46 -13.83
C GLY A 136 -0.27 0.86 -14.81
N ILE A 137 1.00 0.79 -14.39
CA ILE A 137 2.14 1.33 -15.14
C ILE A 137 2.24 0.79 -16.57
N ARG A 138 1.99 -0.51 -16.78
CA ARG A 138 1.97 -1.16 -18.11
C ARG A 138 1.09 -0.47 -19.16
N HIS A 139 0.05 0.27 -18.74
CA HIS A 139 -0.87 0.93 -19.67
C HIS A 139 -0.35 2.27 -20.19
N TYR A 140 0.70 2.81 -19.57
CA TYR A 140 1.11 4.20 -19.79
C TYR A 140 2.58 4.34 -20.16
N ILE A 141 3.44 3.42 -19.71
CA ILE A 141 4.86 3.49 -20.06
C ILE A 141 5.16 2.96 -21.45
N GLY A 142 4.19 2.52 -22.25
CA GLY A 142 4.43 2.01 -23.62
C GLY A 142 5.06 0.60 -23.67
N CYS A 143 5.21 -0.06 -22.52
CA CYS A 143 5.63 -1.46 -22.45
C CYS A 143 4.39 -2.32 -22.69
N GLY A 144 4.31 -3.02 -23.84
CA GLY A 144 3.17 -3.89 -24.21
C GLY A 144 2.93 -5.08 -23.27
N GLY A 145 3.67 -5.17 -22.16
CA GLY A 145 3.62 -6.24 -21.17
C GLY A 145 4.88 -7.11 -21.17
N ASP A 146 5.61 -7.14 -22.29
CA ASP A 146 6.72 -8.07 -22.52
C ASP A 146 8.00 -7.40 -23.04
N ASP A 147 7.90 -6.23 -23.67
CA ASP A 147 9.05 -5.47 -24.20
C ASP A 147 9.02 -4.03 -23.68
N CYS A 148 10.02 -3.71 -22.84
CA CYS A 148 10.16 -2.42 -22.17
C CYS A 148 11.30 -1.57 -22.76
N GLU A 149 11.81 -1.88 -23.96
CA GLU A 149 12.85 -1.08 -24.64
C GLU A 149 12.34 0.32 -25.01
N GLU A 150 11.10 0.41 -25.50
CA GLU A 150 10.43 1.67 -25.84
C GLU A 150 9.80 2.36 -24.62
N ALA A 151 9.92 1.75 -23.43
CA ALA A 151 9.20 2.22 -22.28
C ALA A 151 9.72 3.57 -21.76
N LEU A 152 8.82 4.39 -21.23
CA LEU A 152 9.16 5.67 -20.60
C LEU A 152 10.31 5.47 -19.59
N ARG A 153 11.44 6.14 -19.85
CA ARG A 153 12.68 5.92 -19.11
C ARG A 153 12.67 6.68 -17.79
N LEU A 154 12.14 6.02 -16.76
CA LEU A 154 12.37 6.41 -15.37
C LEU A 154 13.69 5.83 -14.89
N ILE A 155 14.40 6.58 -14.06
CA ILE A 155 15.61 6.13 -13.36
C ILE A 155 15.47 6.35 -11.86
N LYS A 156 16.24 5.58 -11.10
CA LYS A 156 16.35 5.76 -9.65
C LYS A 156 16.73 7.22 -9.32
N GLY A 157 15.98 7.83 -8.40
CA GLY A 157 16.16 9.21 -7.98
C GLY A 157 15.25 10.22 -8.71
N ASP A 158 14.60 9.84 -9.81
CA ASP A 158 13.63 10.72 -10.47
C ASP A 158 12.52 11.14 -9.52
N GLN A 159 12.15 12.43 -9.58
CA GLN A 159 11.01 13.00 -8.87
C GLN A 159 9.76 12.91 -9.74
N LEU A 160 8.66 12.49 -9.14
CA LEU A 160 7.36 12.34 -9.79
C LEU A 160 6.33 13.28 -9.18
N THR A 161 5.41 13.74 -10.01
CA THR A 161 4.33 14.64 -9.61
C THR A 161 3.03 13.88 -9.42
N LEU A 162 2.32 14.15 -8.32
CA LEU A 162 0.99 13.66 -8.04
C LEU A 162 -0.06 14.65 -8.53
N LYS A 163 -0.95 14.21 -9.43
CA LYS A 163 -2.03 15.03 -10.01
C LYS A 163 -3.41 14.39 -9.79
N PRO A 164 -4.27 14.97 -8.94
CA PRO A 164 -5.66 14.52 -8.77
C PRO A 164 -6.43 14.48 -10.10
N GLU A 165 -7.23 13.45 -10.31
CA GLU A 165 -8.10 13.26 -11.48
C GLU A 165 -9.56 13.00 -11.04
N PRO A 166 -10.30 14.02 -10.58
CA PRO A 166 -11.66 13.83 -10.07
C PRO A 166 -12.67 13.39 -11.13
N SER A 167 -12.33 13.55 -12.43
CA SER A 167 -13.15 13.12 -13.57
C SER A 167 -12.93 11.66 -13.98
N ASN A 168 -12.10 10.90 -13.25
CA ASN A 168 -11.84 9.50 -13.57
C ASN A 168 -13.09 8.64 -13.36
N MET A 169 -13.49 7.88 -14.38
CA MET A 169 -14.73 7.09 -14.38
C MET A 169 -14.71 5.88 -13.43
N HIS A 170 -13.53 5.40 -13.03
CA HIS A 170 -13.37 4.23 -12.16
C HIS A 170 -13.10 4.59 -10.69
N ASP A 171 -12.53 5.78 -10.45
CA ASP A 171 -12.23 6.27 -9.13
C ASP A 171 -12.17 7.80 -9.09
N LYS A 172 -13.19 8.44 -8.53
CA LYS A 172 -13.20 9.90 -8.32
C LYS A 172 -12.03 10.40 -7.46
N ASN A 173 -11.37 9.51 -6.71
CA ASN A 173 -10.21 9.85 -5.90
C ASN A 173 -8.87 9.60 -6.63
N ALA A 174 -8.88 9.14 -7.88
CA ALA A 174 -7.68 8.77 -8.62
C ALA A 174 -6.62 9.89 -8.60
N ILE A 175 -5.37 9.51 -8.40
CA ILE A 175 -4.21 10.42 -8.48
C ILE A 175 -3.25 9.85 -9.52
N LYS A 176 -3.06 10.61 -10.61
CA LYS A 176 -2.04 10.32 -11.62
C LYS A 176 -0.65 10.59 -11.05
N ILE A 177 0.29 9.77 -11.48
CA ILE A 177 1.72 9.95 -11.26
C ILE A 177 2.32 10.36 -12.60
N LEU A 178 2.96 11.53 -12.62
CA LEU A 178 3.55 12.13 -13.80
C LEU A 178 5.07 12.21 -13.66
N ASP A 179 5.80 12.09 -14.77
CA ASP A 179 7.23 12.39 -14.81
C ASP A 179 7.50 13.91 -14.90
N LYS A 180 8.77 14.30 -14.96
CA LYS A 180 9.19 15.71 -15.11
C LYS A 180 8.76 16.41 -16.39
N LYS A 181 8.26 15.66 -17.39
CA LYS A 181 7.76 16.16 -18.68
C LYS A 181 6.23 16.09 -18.74
N ASP A 182 5.56 15.88 -17.60
CA ASP A 182 4.12 15.69 -17.47
C ASP A 182 3.56 14.45 -18.20
N ASN A 183 4.42 13.49 -18.57
CA ASN A 183 3.93 12.23 -19.12
C ASN A 183 3.27 11.40 -18.03
N HIS A 184 2.15 10.76 -18.36
CA HIS A 184 1.47 9.86 -17.43
C HIS A 184 2.27 8.56 -17.28
N VAL A 185 2.68 8.25 -16.06
CA VAL A 185 3.42 7.02 -15.72
C VAL A 185 2.47 5.93 -15.23
N GLY A 186 1.44 6.32 -14.49
CA GLY A 186 0.46 5.42 -13.89
C GLY A 186 -0.25 6.12 -12.73
N TYR A 187 -0.79 5.35 -11.81
CA TYR A 187 -1.55 5.89 -10.68
C TYR A 187 -0.92 5.57 -9.33
N LEU A 188 -1.23 6.41 -8.35
CA LEU A 188 -1.11 6.05 -6.96
C LEU A 188 -2.02 4.83 -6.68
N PRO A 189 -1.57 3.82 -5.91
CA PRO A 189 -2.44 2.72 -5.52
C PRO A 189 -3.73 3.23 -4.86
N ARG A 190 -4.87 2.67 -5.30
CA ARG A 190 -6.21 3.10 -4.89
C ARG A 190 -6.38 3.29 -3.38
N TYR A 191 -5.84 2.37 -2.59
CA TYR A 191 -5.94 2.38 -1.13
C TYR A 191 -5.19 3.54 -0.45
N TYR A 192 -4.36 4.31 -1.18
CA TYR A 192 -3.73 5.53 -0.69
C TYR A 192 -4.37 6.82 -1.22
N CYS A 193 -5.16 6.75 -2.29
CA CYS A 193 -5.71 7.92 -2.98
C CYS A 193 -6.47 8.87 -2.05
N GLU A 194 -7.42 8.35 -1.27
CA GLU A 194 -8.24 9.17 -0.39
C GLU A 194 -7.39 9.92 0.66
N SER A 195 -6.54 9.18 1.40
CA SER A 195 -5.65 9.78 2.38
C SER A 195 -4.73 10.83 1.74
N VAL A 196 -4.08 10.53 0.60
CA VAL A 196 -3.17 11.47 -0.05
C VAL A 196 -3.92 12.72 -0.55
N LEU A 197 -5.14 12.60 -1.08
CA LEU A 197 -5.95 13.76 -1.44
C LEU A 197 -6.23 14.67 -0.24
N GLU A 198 -6.47 14.11 0.94
CA GLU A 198 -6.64 14.91 2.16
C GLU A 198 -5.38 15.65 2.57
N TYR A 199 -4.19 15.06 2.39
CA TYR A 199 -2.92 15.74 2.60
C TYR A 199 -2.73 16.88 1.59
N LEU A 200 -2.99 16.63 0.30
CA LEU A 200 -2.85 17.63 -0.76
C LEU A 200 -3.82 18.83 -0.57
N LYS A 201 -5.05 18.59 -0.07
CA LYS A 201 -6.02 19.66 0.25
C LYS A 201 -5.55 20.59 1.37
N LYS A 202 -4.64 20.15 2.24
CA LYS A 202 -4.12 20.93 3.37
C LYS A 202 -2.88 21.76 3.00
N ASP A 203 -2.52 21.82 1.73
CA ASP A 203 -1.28 22.46 1.22
C ASP A 203 -0.01 21.82 1.82
N SER A 204 -0.10 20.51 2.09
CA SER A 204 1.01 19.73 2.62
C SER A 204 2.07 19.51 1.54
N ARG A 205 3.34 19.55 1.92
CA ARG A 205 4.43 19.22 1.00
C ARG A 205 4.55 17.72 0.83
N TYR A 206 4.97 17.28 -0.34
CA TYR A 206 5.31 15.89 -0.58
C TYR A 206 6.52 15.75 -1.50
N THR A 207 7.17 14.60 -1.43
CA THR A 207 8.12 14.11 -2.42
C THR A 207 7.69 12.73 -2.86
N CYS A 208 7.81 12.43 -4.16
CA CYS A 208 7.57 11.09 -4.70
C CYS A 208 8.80 10.73 -5.54
N THR A 209 9.63 9.82 -5.04
CA THR A 209 10.95 9.52 -5.61
C THR A 209 10.98 8.08 -6.12
N VAL A 210 11.49 7.86 -7.32
CA VAL A 210 11.77 6.51 -7.84
C VAL A 210 12.90 5.87 -7.04
N LEU A 211 12.61 4.73 -6.39
CA LEU A 211 13.60 3.96 -5.64
C LEU A 211 14.27 2.88 -6.49
N GLU A 212 13.49 2.23 -7.34
CA GLU A 212 13.89 1.04 -8.08
C GLU A 212 13.07 0.97 -9.36
N VAL A 213 13.75 0.60 -10.45
CA VAL A 213 13.14 0.29 -11.74
C VAL A 213 13.66 -1.08 -12.13
N ASP A 214 12.82 -2.09 -11.98
CA ASP A 214 13.11 -3.48 -12.31
C ASP A 214 12.28 -3.88 -13.53
N LYS A 215 12.93 -3.87 -14.71
CA LYS A 215 12.29 -4.21 -15.98
C LYS A 215 12.20 -5.73 -16.21
N ASP A 216 12.87 -6.53 -15.38
CA ASP A 216 12.86 -7.99 -15.47
C ASP A 216 11.72 -8.61 -14.61
N MET A 217 11.14 -7.82 -13.70
CA MET A 217 9.93 -8.18 -12.96
C MET A 217 8.65 -8.07 -13.81
N GLN A 218 7.57 -8.74 -13.37
CA GLN A 218 6.24 -8.59 -13.96
C GLN A 218 5.93 -7.09 -14.14
N CYS A 219 5.65 -6.67 -15.38
CA CYS A 219 5.47 -5.26 -15.77
C CYS A 219 4.42 -4.46 -14.98
N ASN A 220 3.62 -5.11 -14.12
CA ASN A 220 2.71 -4.45 -13.20
C ASN A 220 3.39 -3.86 -11.95
N GLU A 221 4.62 -4.28 -11.64
CA GLU A 221 5.36 -3.94 -10.43
C GLU A 221 6.82 -3.53 -10.72
N CYS A 222 7.06 -3.00 -11.92
CA CYS A 222 8.41 -2.68 -12.39
C CYS A 222 8.98 -1.36 -11.84
N VAL A 223 8.15 -0.47 -11.28
CA VAL A 223 8.62 0.80 -10.72
C VAL A 223 8.16 0.96 -9.30
N LYS A 224 9.13 1.02 -8.39
CA LYS A 224 8.94 1.22 -6.96
C LYS A 224 9.29 2.65 -6.60
N VAL A 225 8.41 3.30 -5.85
CA VAL A 225 8.56 4.70 -5.43
C VAL A 225 8.48 4.84 -3.92
N LYS A 226 9.07 5.92 -3.41
CA LYS A 226 8.95 6.40 -2.05
C LYS A 226 8.13 7.68 -2.06
N LEU A 227 7.00 7.68 -1.38
CA LEU A 227 6.20 8.85 -1.09
C LEU A 227 6.49 9.33 0.32
N GLU A 228 6.90 10.58 0.47
CA GLU A 228 7.01 11.26 1.76
C GLU A 228 6.01 12.40 1.78
N LEU A 229 5.16 12.44 2.81
CA LEU A 229 4.19 13.51 3.05
C LEU A 229 4.58 14.27 4.31
N GLN A 230 4.62 15.59 4.22
CA GLN A 230 4.93 16.49 5.33
C GLN A 230 3.75 17.42 5.61
N CYS A 231 3.11 17.24 6.76
CA CYS A 231 2.12 18.20 7.27
C CYS A 231 2.82 19.39 7.92
N GLU A 232 2.57 20.62 7.42
CA GLU A 232 3.04 21.82 8.11
C GLU A 232 2.18 22.10 9.36
N ILE A 233 2.86 22.44 10.46
CA ILE A 233 2.21 22.95 11.68
C ILE A 233 1.64 24.32 11.33
N LYS A 234 0.30 24.44 11.19
CA LYS A 234 -0.34 25.74 11.31
C LYS A 234 -0.14 26.22 12.74
N ARG A 235 0.94 26.96 13.00
CA ARG A 235 1.05 27.78 14.21
C ARG A 235 -0.15 28.72 14.18
N LEU A 236 -1.14 28.43 15.02
CA LEU A 236 -2.15 29.41 15.39
C LEU A 236 -1.38 30.59 15.97
N ASN A 237 -1.19 31.63 15.17
CA ASN A 237 -0.73 32.92 15.68
C ASN A 237 -1.75 33.31 16.75
N LYS A 238 -1.36 33.24 18.02
CA LYS A 238 -2.09 33.89 19.11
C LYS A 238 -2.15 35.36 18.75
N ILE A 239 -3.31 35.81 18.30
CA ILE A 239 -3.65 37.23 18.26
C ILE A 239 -3.56 37.68 19.72
N SER A 240 -2.53 38.47 20.01
CA SER A 240 -2.40 39.19 21.29
C SER A 240 -3.29 40.43 21.27
#